data_AF-A0A1F8GHR8-F1
#
_entry.id   AF-A0A1F8GHR8-F1
#
_cell.length_a   1.000
_cell.length_b   1.000
_cell.length_c   1.000
_cell.angle_alpha   90.00
_cell.angle_beta   90.00
_cell.angle_gamma   90.00
#
_symmetry.space_group_name_H-M   'P 1'
#
loop_
_entity.id
_entity.type
_entity.pdbx_description
1 polymer ?
#
loop_
_entity_poly.entity_id
_entity_poly.type
_entity_poly.pdbx_seq_one_letter_code
_entity_poly.pdbx_strand_id
1 'polypeptide(L)'
;MQKSKSKMIRKNLLLISLVILLFFPGFALGGQQSVDLPGWPLVPCGLERPTPAEIADGKVVLDDSYYQSCGRCDLFRLLKNTIDFTVGALMPVLAVLLFVWAGFLILLGGANPGLVAQGRTIFTNTFYGIIIILSAWMITNTLIKSVGSNYDNADNWWQFTCVERVPATPPPVTPIPTPTPTSTIPPPGAVLSIVTVDLPGGTVGQQYSQTIQVSGGTTPYAWTTTGSPPAGLSFNTASGVVSGTPTAVGTATFTVRVTDNSTPQQSATRDFTIVIAGTGTGTLSITTPAALPGATVGQAYSTTITGTGGTPPYRWAVYSGSLPAGLNLNSSTGVISGTPTTAGTITFQILLTEEPPTTRSSRRNFTIVVSQTNTSNLCTGSTCTFGGAPDTLSCSPVNPGGNCAASAVNTHSAAIIAGVGNINVCGGIDTVKLLKSIAANESSGRCSIIAEDGESAGFFQLKPDVATLYKSQCGVTETIDFAWLNRCDTIEEQACIAATYLRNSIAGPCGCDARQLAAGYNGGAGACSVSANCGPSAASDGGRCDVCGGQGRETRRWECLWDNNSHNICNADRPTSYAFTRRYAPRVEYCYANIF
;
A
#
# COMPACT_ATOMS: atom_id res chain seq x y z
N MET A 1 -25.27 52.16 15.78
CA MET A 1 -24.08 51.49 16.35
C MET A 1 -23.40 50.45 15.42
N GLN A 2 -24.06 49.87 14.41
CA GLN A 2 -23.40 48.87 13.52
C GLN A 2 -22.46 49.45 12.45
N LYS A 3 -22.67 50.69 11.98
CA LYS A 3 -21.78 51.35 10.99
C LYS A 3 -20.38 51.69 11.53
N SER A 4 -20.21 51.82 12.85
CA SER A 4 -18.92 52.16 13.49
C SER A 4 -17.99 50.95 13.63
N LYS A 5 -18.55 49.75 13.93
CA LYS A 5 -17.78 48.51 14.07
C LYS A 5 -17.16 48.03 12.76
N SER A 6 -17.86 48.17 11.63
CA SER A 6 -17.35 47.82 10.29
C SER A 6 -16.15 48.69 9.85
N LYS A 7 -16.16 49.98 10.22
CA LYS A 7 -15.07 50.92 9.90
C LYS A 7 -13.81 50.69 10.74
N MET A 8 -13.97 50.19 11.97
CA MET A 8 -12.87 49.87 12.88
C MET A 8 -12.16 48.55 12.51
N ILE A 9 -12.94 47.53 12.11
CA ILE A 9 -12.40 46.23 11.65
C ILE A 9 -11.61 46.38 10.35
N ARG A 10 -12.08 47.20 9.39
CA ARG A 10 -11.34 47.50 8.15
C ARG A 10 -10.03 48.26 8.39
N LYS A 11 -9.98 49.16 9.38
CA LYS A 11 -8.78 49.94 9.71
C LYS A 11 -7.70 49.07 10.36
N ASN A 12 -8.08 48.12 11.21
CA ASN A 12 -7.14 47.17 11.84
C ASN A 12 -6.64 46.11 10.83
N LEU A 13 -7.48 45.66 9.89
CA LEU A 13 -7.04 44.74 8.83
C LEU A 13 -6.04 45.40 7.87
N LEU A 14 -6.24 46.67 7.54
CA LEU A 14 -5.31 47.47 6.72
C LEU A 14 -3.97 47.71 7.43
N LEU A 15 -3.98 47.96 8.75
CA LEU A 15 -2.75 48.12 9.54
C LEU A 15 -1.96 46.80 9.63
N ILE A 16 -2.65 45.68 9.84
CA ILE A 16 -2.03 44.34 9.86
C ILE A 16 -1.45 44.00 8.48
N SER A 17 -2.16 44.33 7.40
CA SER A 17 -1.67 44.11 6.02
C SER A 17 -0.48 45.02 5.67
N LEU A 18 -0.45 46.26 6.17
CA LEU A 18 0.67 47.19 5.98
C LEU A 18 1.91 46.77 6.78
N VAL A 19 1.73 46.19 7.97
CA VAL A 19 2.82 45.64 8.80
C VAL A 19 3.40 44.37 8.16
N ILE A 20 2.57 43.52 7.55
CA ILE A 20 3.06 42.38 6.77
C ILE A 20 3.90 42.88 5.58
N LEU A 21 3.44 43.90 4.85
CA LEU A 21 4.17 44.47 3.71
C LEU A 21 5.48 45.20 4.08
N LEU A 22 5.58 45.80 5.26
CA LEU A 22 6.79 46.50 5.72
C LEU A 22 7.90 45.56 6.23
N PHE A 23 7.60 44.28 6.47
CA PHE A 23 8.57 43.26 6.88
C PHE A 23 8.92 42.22 5.80
N PHE A 24 8.40 42.40 4.57
CA PHE A 24 8.87 41.70 3.37
C PHE A 24 9.99 42.38 2.54
N PRO A 25 10.82 43.34 3.01
CA PRO A 25 11.92 43.83 2.16
C PRO A 25 13.11 42.86 2.03
N GLY A 26 13.10 41.71 2.71
CA GLY A 26 14.23 40.76 2.71
C GLY A 26 14.29 39.73 1.57
N PHE A 27 13.25 39.60 0.74
CA PHE A 27 13.22 38.58 -0.33
C PHE A 27 13.46 39.14 -1.75
N ALA A 28 13.70 40.44 -1.88
CA ALA A 28 13.72 41.11 -3.19
C ALA A 28 15.04 41.79 -3.59
N LEU A 29 16.15 41.60 -2.86
CA LEU A 29 17.47 42.03 -3.32
C LEU A 29 18.46 40.88 -3.19
N GLY A 30 18.97 40.43 -4.34
CA GLY A 30 19.86 39.28 -4.48
C GLY A 30 21.07 39.34 -3.56
N GLY A 31 21.27 38.25 -2.83
CA GLY A 31 22.34 38.08 -1.87
C GLY A 31 21.87 37.24 -0.69
N GLN A 32 21.69 35.93 -0.90
CA GLN A 32 21.44 34.97 0.18
C GLN A 32 22.69 34.85 1.06
N GLN A 33 22.88 35.79 1.98
CA GLN A 33 23.70 35.53 3.15
C GLN A 33 22.80 34.84 4.16
N SER A 34 23.17 33.62 4.56
CA SER A 34 22.45 32.81 5.53
C SER A 34 22.26 33.59 6.82
N VAL A 35 21.06 34.13 7.02
CA VAL A 35 20.67 34.64 8.33
C VAL A 35 20.52 33.40 9.20
N ASP A 36 21.48 33.15 10.09
CA ASP A 36 21.43 32.10 11.11
C ASP A 36 20.30 32.44 12.09
N LEU A 37 19.07 32.18 11.68
CA LEU A 37 17.89 32.32 12.51
C LEU A 37 17.85 31.12 13.47
N PRO A 38 17.64 31.34 14.78
CA PRO A 38 17.49 30.26 15.74
C PRO A 38 16.42 29.25 15.29
N GLY A 39 16.79 27.97 15.23
CA GLY A 39 15.88 26.90 14.82
C GLY A 39 15.61 26.81 13.32
N TRP A 40 16.38 27.48 12.47
CA TRP A 40 16.22 27.42 11.02
C TRP A 40 17.14 26.38 10.37
N PRO A 41 16.67 25.60 9.37
CA PRO A 41 15.28 25.56 8.89
C PRO A 41 14.34 24.86 9.88
N LEU A 42 13.09 25.33 9.93
CA LEU A 42 12.08 24.81 10.86
C LEU A 42 11.84 23.31 10.67
N VAL A 43 11.78 22.86 9.42
CA VAL A 43 11.57 21.47 9.06
C VAL A 43 12.93 20.78 8.86
N PRO A 44 13.27 19.76 9.66
CA PRO A 44 14.62 19.20 9.70
C PRO A 44 14.85 18.01 8.74
N CYS A 45 13.91 17.74 7.84
CA CYS A 45 13.88 16.55 6.97
C CYS A 45 12.94 16.80 5.78
N GLY A 46 12.99 15.92 4.78
CA GLY A 46 12.06 15.94 3.65
C GLY A 46 12.19 17.19 2.75
N LEU A 47 13.30 17.92 2.85
CA LEU A 47 13.59 19.02 1.95
C LEU A 47 14.06 18.46 0.60
N GLU A 48 13.82 19.22 -0.47
CA GLU A 48 14.35 18.90 -1.79
C GLU A 48 15.77 19.43 -1.91
N ARG A 49 16.67 18.60 -2.45
CA ARG A 49 18.07 18.99 -2.65
C ARG A 49 18.16 20.02 -3.78
N PRO A 50 18.81 21.18 -3.58
CA PRO A 50 18.94 22.19 -4.63
C PRO A 50 19.61 21.59 -5.88
N THR A 51 19.07 21.90 -7.05
CA THR A 51 19.68 21.51 -8.33
C THR A 51 21.00 22.26 -8.57
N PRO A 52 21.89 21.76 -9.44
CA PRO A 52 23.14 22.46 -9.75
C PRO A 52 22.96 23.89 -10.25
N ALA A 53 21.88 24.16 -11.00
CA ALA A 53 21.53 25.50 -11.46
C ALA A 53 21.15 26.43 -10.28
N GLU A 54 20.38 25.92 -9.32
CA GLU A 54 19.99 26.69 -8.14
C GLU A 54 21.14 26.92 -7.17
N ILE A 55 22.11 26.01 -7.10
CA ILE A 55 23.35 26.20 -6.34
C ILE A 55 24.19 27.31 -7.01
N ALA A 56 24.23 27.35 -8.35
CA ALA A 56 24.89 28.43 -9.09
C ALA A 56 24.20 29.79 -8.88
N ASP A 57 22.87 29.79 -8.66
CA ASP A 57 22.08 30.97 -8.27
C ASP A 57 22.14 31.31 -6.76
N GLY A 58 22.95 30.57 -5.99
CA GLY A 58 23.27 30.89 -4.60
C GLY A 58 22.48 30.14 -3.53
N LYS A 59 21.68 29.11 -3.87
CA LYS A 59 21.04 28.26 -2.87
C LYS A 59 22.06 27.47 -2.07
N VAL A 60 21.95 27.55 -0.74
CA VAL A 60 22.83 26.84 0.19
C VAL A 60 22.45 25.36 0.26
N VAL A 61 23.44 24.48 0.15
CA VAL A 61 23.28 23.05 0.38
C VAL A 61 23.36 22.80 1.89
N LEU A 62 22.24 22.37 2.47
CA LEU A 62 22.14 21.88 3.85
C LEU A 62 22.77 20.49 4.01
N ASP A 63 22.96 20.07 5.26
CA ASP A 63 23.41 18.73 5.62
C ASP A 63 22.48 17.64 5.05
N ASP A 64 23.05 16.49 4.69
CA ASP A 64 22.31 15.43 3.99
C ASP A 64 21.14 14.87 4.81
N SER A 65 21.16 14.99 6.14
CA SER A 65 20.04 14.63 6.99
C SER A 65 18.74 15.39 6.69
N TYR A 66 18.83 16.61 6.14
CA TYR A 66 17.65 17.42 5.81
C TYR A 66 16.91 16.94 4.55
N TYR A 67 17.57 16.16 3.68
CA TYR A 67 16.96 15.61 2.46
C TYR A 67 16.45 14.17 2.63
N GLN A 68 16.65 13.59 3.81
CA GLN A 68 16.15 12.25 4.13
C GLN A 68 14.66 12.30 4.45
N SER A 69 14.02 11.13 4.33
CA SER A 69 12.61 10.98 4.70
C SER A 69 12.43 11.23 6.20
N CYS A 70 11.42 12.01 6.56
CA CYS A 70 11.17 12.34 7.96
C CYS A 70 10.86 11.11 8.81
N GLY A 71 11.74 10.83 9.77
CA GLY A 71 11.55 9.82 10.78
C GLY A 71 10.82 10.34 12.00
N ARG A 72 10.55 9.44 12.96
CA ARG A 72 9.97 9.80 14.27
C ARG A 72 10.90 10.73 15.07
N CYS A 73 12.19 10.63 14.84
CA CYS A 73 13.21 11.48 15.43
C CYS A 73 13.14 12.92 14.92
N ASP A 74 12.77 13.11 13.65
CA ASP A 74 12.68 14.43 13.04
C ASP A 74 11.46 15.22 13.51
N LEU A 75 10.44 14.54 14.04
CA LEU A 75 9.32 15.19 14.74
C LEU A 75 9.79 15.92 16.01
N PHE A 76 10.72 15.31 16.76
CA PHE A 76 11.28 15.94 17.96
C PHE A 76 12.22 17.10 17.59
N ARG A 77 12.97 16.96 16.49
CA ARG A 77 13.79 18.06 15.94
C ARG A 77 12.93 19.23 15.44
N LEU A 78 11.80 18.95 14.78
CA LEU A 78 10.83 19.96 14.35
C LEU A 78 10.25 20.73 15.54
N LEU A 79 9.85 20.01 16.59
CA LEU A 79 9.34 20.61 17.82
C LEU A 79 10.37 21.56 18.44
N LYS A 80 11.63 21.11 18.53
CA LYS A 80 12.75 21.94 18.99
C LYS A 80 12.93 23.20 18.13
N ASN A 81 13.05 23.02 16.82
CA ASN A 81 13.27 24.11 15.87
C ASN A 81 12.15 25.16 15.94
N THR A 82 10.91 24.70 16.13
CA THR A 82 9.74 25.59 16.32
C THR A 82 9.85 26.43 17.59
N ILE A 83 10.27 25.82 18.71
CA ILE A 83 10.47 26.54 19.98
C ILE A 83 11.60 27.55 19.84
N ASP A 84 12.74 27.15 19.29
CA ASP A 84 13.91 28.00 19.11
C ASP A 84 13.61 29.19 18.19
N PHE A 85 12.87 28.97 17.11
CA PHE A 85 12.44 30.04 16.21
C PHE A 85 11.46 31.00 16.89
N THR A 86 10.48 30.46 17.63
CA THR A 86 9.47 31.29 18.29
C THR A 86 10.11 32.17 19.37
N VAL A 87 11.00 31.60 20.19
CA VAL A 87 11.64 32.31 21.30
C VAL A 87 12.80 33.18 20.82
N GLY A 88 13.63 32.67 19.91
CA GLY A 88 14.88 33.31 19.48
C GLY A 88 14.73 34.29 18.33
N ALA A 89 13.77 34.08 17.42
CA ALA A 89 13.56 34.96 16.27
C ALA A 89 12.27 35.79 16.37
N LEU A 90 11.14 35.15 16.66
CA LEU A 90 9.83 35.82 16.60
C LEU A 90 9.55 36.74 17.81
N MET A 91 9.81 36.26 19.02
CA MET A 91 9.49 36.98 20.25
C MET A 91 10.23 38.33 20.39
N PRO A 92 11.54 38.45 20.13
CA PRO A 92 12.24 39.74 20.23
C PRO A 92 11.68 40.78 19.25
N VAL A 93 11.35 40.35 18.03
CA VAL A 93 10.79 41.24 16.99
C VAL A 93 9.41 41.74 17.40
N LEU A 94 8.53 40.84 17.85
CA LEU A 94 7.20 41.22 18.33
C LEU A 94 7.28 42.14 19.56
N ALA A 95 8.20 41.88 20.49
CA ALA A 95 8.42 42.71 21.66
C ALA A 95 8.81 44.15 21.28
N VAL A 96 9.79 44.32 20.38
CA VAL A 96 10.21 45.63 19.89
C VAL A 96 9.03 46.38 19.26
N LEU A 97 8.26 45.71 18.41
CA LEU A 97 7.08 46.31 17.77
C LEU A 97 6.04 46.77 18.78
N LEU A 98 5.73 45.96 19.78
CA LEU A 98 4.76 46.30 20.81
C LEU A 98 5.25 47.44 21.71
N PHE A 99 6.55 47.50 22.02
CA PHE A 99 7.13 48.62 22.77
C PHE A 99 7.12 49.92 21.96
N VAL A 100 7.48 49.89 20.68
CA VAL A 100 7.41 51.06 19.78
C VAL A 100 5.97 51.55 19.65
N TRP A 101 5.02 50.64 19.46
CA TRP A 101 3.60 50.96 19.37
C TRP A 101 3.06 51.56 20.69
N ALA A 102 3.43 50.98 21.83
CA ALA A 102 3.09 51.53 23.14
C ALA A 102 3.66 52.94 23.34
N GLY A 103 4.93 53.15 22.97
CA GLY A 103 5.59 54.46 23.03
C GLY A 103 4.89 55.50 22.16
N PHE A 104 4.50 55.13 20.94
CA PHE A 104 3.76 55.99 20.02
C PHE A 104 2.38 56.41 20.58
N LEU A 105 1.64 55.48 21.17
CA LEU A 105 0.34 55.78 21.81
C LEU A 105 0.48 56.73 23.00
N ILE A 106 1.56 56.58 23.79
CA ILE A 106 1.84 57.47 24.92
C ILE A 106 2.22 58.87 24.44
N LEU A 107 3.07 58.99 23.41
CA LEU A 107 3.53 60.27 22.86
C LEU A 107 2.40 61.08 22.20
N LEU A 108 1.53 60.43 21.41
CA LEU A 108 0.40 61.11 20.76
C LEU A 108 -0.83 61.26 21.65
N GLY A 109 -0.86 60.59 22.80
CA GLY A 109 -1.99 60.58 23.73
C GLY A 109 -2.10 61.80 24.63
N GLY A 110 -1.28 62.85 24.47
CA GLY A 110 -1.17 63.98 25.41
C GLY A 110 -2.49 64.68 25.78
N ALA A 111 -3.51 64.65 24.93
CA ALA A 111 -4.85 65.19 25.20
C ALA A 111 -5.96 64.13 25.33
N ASN A 112 -5.61 62.83 25.26
CA ASN A 112 -6.56 61.72 25.38
C ASN A 112 -6.06 60.71 26.44
N PRO A 113 -6.54 60.80 27.69
CA PRO A 113 -6.14 59.91 28.78
C PRO A 113 -6.33 58.42 28.44
N GLY A 114 -7.31 58.09 27.59
CA GLY A 114 -7.55 56.71 27.15
C GLY A 114 -6.41 56.12 26.32
N LEU A 115 -5.80 56.91 25.42
CA LEU A 115 -4.67 56.46 24.61
C LEU A 115 -3.40 56.26 25.44
N VAL A 116 -3.15 57.15 26.41
CA VAL A 116 -2.03 57.01 27.35
C VAL A 116 -2.21 55.76 28.23
N ALA A 117 -3.42 55.52 28.74
CA ALA A 117 -3.74 54.32 29.51
C ALA A 117 -3.53 53.04 28.68
N GLN A 118 -4.02 53.02 27.42
CA GLN A 118 -3.83 51.90 26.51
C GLN A 118 -2.34 51.63 26.22
N GLY A 119 -1.56 52.68 25.95
CA GLY A 119 -0.12 52.56 25.72
C GLY A 119 0.62 51.98 26.94
N ARG A 120 0.29 52.43 28.16
CA ARG A 120 0.83 51.86 29.41
C ARG A 120 0.48 50.39 29.57
N THR A 121 -0.78 50.00 29.32
CA THR A 121 -1.20 48.59 29.40
C THR A 121 -0.43 47.72 28.42
N ILE A 122 -0.27 48.14 27.16
CA ILE A 122 0.50 47.38 26.16
C ILE A 122 1.97 47.25 26.59
N PHE A 123 2.57 48.33 27.08
CA PHE A 123 3.94 48.31 27.57
C PHE A 123 4.12 47.32 28.74
N THR A 124 3.29 47.44 29.78
CA THR A 124 3.36 46.60 30.97
C THR A 124 3.10 45.13 30.66
N ASN A 125 2.09 44.83 29.83
CA ASN A 125 1.79 43.46 29.44
C ASN A 125 2.92 42.82 28.61
N THR A 126 3.52 43.59 27.69
CA THR A 126 4.65 43.12 26.87
C THR A 126 5.87 42.82 27.76
N PHE A 127 6.17 43.71 28.71
CA PHE A 127 7.26 43.52 29.68
C PHE A 127 7.08 42.26 30.53
N TYR A 128 5.91 42.07 31.14
CA TYR A 128 5.64 40.87 31.94
C TYR A 128 5.59 39.60 31.09
N GLY A 129 5.08 39.67 29.85
CA GLY A 129 5.09 38.54 28.93
C GLY A 129 6.50 38.03 28.64
N ILE A 130 7.46 38.93 28.38
CA ILE A 130 8.87 38.58 28.18
C ILE A 130 9.45 37.92 29.42
N ILE A 131 9.20 38.49 30.61
CA ILE A 131 9.69 37.93 31.87
C ILE A 131 9.14 36.51 32.09
N ILE A 132 7.84 36.29 31.88
CA ILE A 132 7.22 34.97 32.06
C ILE A 132 7.85 33.93 31.13
N ILE A 133 8.03 34.27 29.85
CA ILE A 133 8.60 33.33 28.86
C ILE A 133 10.06 32.99 29.20
N LEU A 134 10.89 33.99 29.51
CA LEU A 134 12.28 33.77 29.90
C LEU A 134 12.40 33.00 31.22
N SER A 135 11.53 33.28 32.19
CA SER A 135 11.50 32.55 33.47
C SER A 135 11.08 31.09 33.26
N ALA A 136 10.06 30.83 32.45
CA ALA A 136 9.60 29.48 32.15
C ALA A 136 10.68 28.66 31.44
N TRP A 137 11.39 29.27 30.48
CA TRP A 137 12.52 28.64 29.81
C TRP A 137 13.65 28.31 30.81
N MET A 138 14.02 29.26 31.67
CA MET A 138 15.06 29.07 32.68
C MET A 138 14.69 27.97 33.68
N ILE A 139 13.47 27.99 34.23
CA ILE A 139 12.98 27.00 35.20
C ILE A 139 12.96 25.59 34.58
N THR A 140 12.39 25.45 33.38
CA THR A 140 12.32 24.15 32.69
C THR A 140 13.73 23.61 32.42
N ASN A 141 14.65 24.47 31.99
CA ASN A 141 16.02 24.10 31.74
C ASN A 141 16.77 23.67 33.01
N THR A 142 16.64 24.42 34.10
CA THR A 142 17.27 24.10 35.39
C THR A 142 16.73 22.80 35.98
N LEU A 143 15.41 22.58 35.94
CA LEU A 143 14.79 21.35 36.47
C LEU A 143 15.27 20.11 35.73
N ILE A 144 15.31 20.15 34.39
CA ILE A 144 15.67 18.97 33.61
C ILE A 144 17.17 18.65 33.73
N LYS A 145 18.03 19.69 33.79
CA LYS A 145 19.46 19.48 34.10
C LYS A 145 19.69 18.89 35.49
N SER A 146 18.90 19.31 36.48
CA SER A 146 18.98 18.80 37.86
C SER A 146 18.54 17.34 37.99
N VAL A 147 17.62 16.87 37.13
CA VAL A 147 17.10 15.49 37.17
C VAL A 147 17.90 14.56 36.25
N GLY A 148 18.40 15.08 35.13
CA GLY A 148 19.01 14.30 34.07
C GLY A 148 20.50 13.98 34.23
N SER A 149 21.24 14.63 35.13
CA SER A 149 22.71 14.57 35.23
C SER A 149 23.36 13.18 35.41
N ASN A 150 22.57 12.10 35.58
CA ASN A 150 23.04 10.72 35.64
C ASN A 150 22.92 9.94 34.31
N TYR A 151 22.56 10.60 33.21
CA TYR A 151 22.42 9.98 31.87
C TYR A 151 23.28 10.71 30.83
N ASP A 152 24.02 9.96 30.00
CA ASP A 152 24.99 10.44 28.96
C ASP A 152 24.44 11.41 27.90
N ASN A 153 23.15 11.78 27.95
CA ASN A 153 22.49 12.68 26.99
C ASN A 153 21.77 13.86 27.66
N ALA A 154 21.97 14.11 28.95
CA ALA A 154 21.13 15.02 29.71
C ALA A 154 21.67 16.46 29.86
N ASP A 155 22.65 16.85 29.04
CA ASP A 155 23.21 18.20 29.12
C ASP A 155 22.18 19.29 28.79
N ASN A 156 21.18 18.99 27.94
CA ASN A 156 20.05 19.87 27.64
C ASN A 156 18.77 19.10 27.26
N TRP A 157 17.61 19.50 27.80
CA TRP A 157 16.32 18.83 27.53
C TRP A 157 15.84 18.90 26.08
N TRP A 158 16.40 19.82 25.31
CA TRP A 158 16.12 20.00 23.90
C TRP A 158 17.09 19.24 22.98
N GLN A 159 18.06 18.48 23.52
CA GLN A 159 18.96 17.67 22.71
C GLN A 159 18.46 16.23 22.64
N PHE A 160 17.75 15.92 21.56
CA PHE A 160 17.34 14.56 21.23
C PHE A 160 18.44 13.89 20.41
N THR A 161 19.35 13.15 21.04
CA THR A 161 20.31 12.27 20.35
C THR A 161 19.62 10.99 19.91
N CYS A 162 19.11 10.99 18.68
CA CYS A 162 18.62 9.78 18.05
C CYS A 162 19.79 9.01 17.43
N VAL A 163 20.08 7.82 17.98
CA VAL A 163 20.98 6.85 17.35
C VAL A 163 20.10 5.79 16.67
N GLU A 164 19.77 5.99 15.39
CA GLU A 164 19.24 4.88 14.60
C GLU A 164 20.40 3.95 14.24
N ARG A 165 20.32 2.68 14.67
CA ARG A 165 21.25 1.64 14.25
C ARG A 165 21.02 1.36 12.77
N VAL A 166 21.94 1.84 11.92
CA VAL A 166 22.06 1.43 10.52
C VAL A 166 22.25 -0.09 10.48
N PRO A 167 21.36 -0.87 9.82
CA PRO A 167 21.65 -2.27 9.54
C PRO A 167 22.89 -2.33 8.63
N ALA A 168 23.91 -3.07 9.05
CA ALA A 168 25.12 -3.25 8.27
C ALA A 168 24.76 -3.75 6.85
N THR A 169 25.25 -3.04 5.85
CA THR A 169 25.19 -3.47 4.46
C THR A 169 25.91 -4.81 4.31
N PRO A 170 25.30 -5.85 3.68
CA PRO A 170 26.04 -7.05 3.33
C PRO A 170 27.10 -6.70 2.26
N PRO A 171 28.28 -7.35 2.29
CA PRO A 171 29.37 -7.04 1.37
C PRO A 171 29.02 -7.36 -0.10
N PRO A 172 29.70 -6.73 -1.07
CA PRO A 172 29.44 -6.92 -2.49
C PRO A 172 29.73 -8.37 -2.89
N VAL A 173 28.77 -9.02 -3.54
CA VAL A 173 28.95 -10.36 -4.11
C VAL A 173 29.74 -10.23 -5.41
N THR A 174 30.94 -10.78 -5.45
CA THR A 174 31.75 -10.93 -6.67
C THR A 174 31.13 -11.98 -7.60
N PRO A 175 31.12 -11.76 -8.93
CA PRO A 175 30.54 -12.71 -9.86
C PRO A 175 31.41 -13.97 -9.98
N ILE A 176 30.77 -15.14 -9.79
CA ILE A 176 31.37 -16.46 -10.02
C ILE A 176 31.41 -16.71 -11.55
N PRO A 177 32.57 -17.07 -12.15
CA PRO A 177 32.61 -17.42 -13.56
C PRO A 177 31.95 -18.78 -13.83
N THR A 178 31.08 -18.80 -14.84
CA THR A 178 30.41 -19.97 -15.40
C THR A 178 31.42 -21.03 -15.87
N PRO A 179 31.32 -22.31 -15.46
CA PRO A 179 32.17 -23.35 -16.01
C PRO A 179 31.74 -23.72 -17.44
N THR A 180 32.67 -23.58 -18.38
CA THR A 180 32.58 -24.12 -19.74
C THR A 180 32.77 -25.64 -19.68
N PRO A 181 31.91 -26.47 -20.30
CA PRO A 181 32.11 -27.91 -20.34
C PRO A 181 33.18 -28.26 -21.38
N THR A 182 34.39 -28.57 -20.91
CA THR A 182 35.45 -29.13 -21.75
C THR A 182 35.38 -30.66 -21.67
N SER A 183 35.01 -31.32 -22.77
CA SER A 183 35.13 -32.77 -22.93
C SER A 183 36.56 -33.09 -23.34
N THR A 184 37.35 -33.67 -22.43
CA THR A 184 38.68 -34.21 -22.72
C THR A 184 38.66 -35.73 -22.54
N ILE A 185 39.09 -36.44 -23.60
CA ILE A 185 39.33 -37.89 -23.59
C ILE A 185 40.56 -38.14 -22.69
N PRO A 186 40.50 -39.08 -21.72
CA PRO A 186 41.63 -39.32 -20.81
C PRO A 186 42.81 -40.03 -21.50
N PRO A 187 44.05 -39.80 -21.04
CA PRO A 187 45.25 -40.42 -21.61
C PRO A 187 45.32 -41.93 -21.29
N PRO A 188 46.05 -42.73 -22.10
CA PRO A 188 46.22 -44.16 -21.87
C PRO A 188 46.96 -44.41 -20.54
N GLY A 189 46.35 -45.19 -19.64
CA GLY A 189 46.94 -45.57 -18.34
C GLY A 189 46.28 -44.95 -17.09
N ALA A 190 45.16 -44.22 -17.23
CA ALA A 190 44.44 -43.68 -16.09
C ALA A 190 43.86 -44.79 -15.19
N VAL A 191 44.04 -44.65 -13.86
CA VAL A 191 43.55 -45.60 -12.86
C VAL A 191 42.02 -45.65 -12.89
N LEU A 192 41.44 -46.86 -12.93
CA LEU A 192 39.99 -47.02 -12.90
C LEU A 192 39.40 -46.49 -11.58
N SER A 193 38.44 -45.58 -11.67
CA SER A 193 37.75 -45.00 -10.52
C SER A 193 36.27 -44.75 -10.82
N ILE A 194 35.43 -44.89 -9.79
CA ILE A 194 34.02 -44.47 -9.84
C ILE A 194 33.97 -42.99 -9.46
N VAL A 195 33.53 -42.14 -10.39
CA VAL A 195 33.47 -40.67 -10.20
C VAL A 195 32.11 -40.18 -9.71
N THR A 196 31.06 -41.00 -9.83
CA THR A 196 29.77 -40.72 -9.17
C THR A 196 29.95 -40.79 -7.66
N VAL A 197 29.75 -39.66 -6.98
CA VAL A 197 29.97 -39.53 -5.54
C VAL A 197 28.77 -40.00 -4.71
N ASP A 198 27.56 -39.68 -5.16
CA ASP A 198 26.29 -40.05 -4.55
C ASP A 198 25.22 -40.30 -5.63
N LEU A 199 24.06 -40.81 -5.19
CA LEU A 199 22.87 -40.95 -6.02
C LEU A 199 21.74 -40.13 -5.39
N PRO A 200 20.99 -39.34 -6.17
CA PRO A 200 19.87 -38.56 -5.64
C PRO A 200 18.78 -39.45 -5.04
N GLY A 201 18.00 -38.92 -4.11
CA GLY A 201 16.83 -39.62 -3.57
C GLY A 201 15.74 -39.85 -4.62
N GLY A 202 14.87 -40.84 -4.37
CA GLY A 202 13.71 -41.15 -5.19
C GLY A 202 12.39 -40.88 -4.45
N THR A 203 11.27 -40.95 -5.17
CA THR A 203 9.91 -40.85 -4.60
C THR A 203 9.10 -42.08 -5.00
N VAL A 204 8.31 -42.63 -4.07
CA VAL A 204 7.41 -43.78 -4.35
C VAL A 204 6.52 -43.49 -5.56
N GLY A 205 6.42 -44.42 -6.50
CA GLY A 205 5.57 -44.30 -7.69
C GLY A 205 6.11 -43.36 -8.77
N GLN A 206 7.25 -42.69 -8.57
CA GLN A 206 7.91 -41.87 -9.60
C GLN A 206 9.03 -42.63 -10.29
N GLN A 207 9.17 -42.46 -11.60
CA GLN A 207 10.25 -43.08 -12.36
C GLN A 207 11.60 -42.55 -11.88
N TYR A 208 12.56 -43.46 -11.67
CA TYR A 208 13.91 -43.16 -11.24
C TYR A 208 14.91 -43.80 -12.21
N SER A 209 15.92 -43.05 -12.64
CA SER A 209 17.00 -43.54 -13.50
C SER A 209 18.27 -42.73 -13.30
N GLN A 210 19.36 -43.38 -12.90
CA GLN A 210 20.66 -42.75 -12.67
C GLN A 210 21.78 -43.65 -13.19
N THR A 211 22.77 -43.06 -13.87
CA THR A 211 23.92 -43.79 -14.44
C THR A 211 25.16 -43.54 -13.60
N ILE A 212 25.81 -44.61 -13.15
CA ILE A 212 27.09 -44.52 -12.43
C ILE A 212 28.20 -44.30 -13.44
N GLN A 213 28.92 -43.19 -13.28
CA GLN A 213 30.02 -42.77 -14.14
C GLN A 213 31.36 -43.24 -13.58
N VAL A 214 32.26 -43.60 -14.48
CA VAL A 214 33.63 -44.03 -14.19
C VAL A 214 34.63 -43.22 -15.01
N SER A 215 35.85 -43.11 -14.50
CA SER A 215 36.99 -42.51 -15.19
C SER A 215 38.17 -43.47 -15.17
N GLY A 216 38.97 -43.45 -16.24
CA GLY A 216 40.12 -44.35 -16.42
C GLY A 216 39.76 -45.79 -16.76
N GLY A 217 40.76 -46.67 -16.76
CA GLY A 217 40.64 -48.08 -17.13
C GLY A 217 40.44 -48.33 -18.63
N THR A 218 40.40 -49.61 -19.01
CA THR A 218 40.22 -50.09 -20.40
C THR A 218 38.82 -50.67 -20.61
N THR A 219 38.06 -50.15 -21.58
CA THR A 219 36.75 -50.71 -21.93
C THR A 219 36.87 -52.10 -22.61
N PRO A 220 35.83 -52.95 -22.54
CA PRO A 220 34.55 -52.77 -21.87
C PRO A 220 34.65 -52.90 -20.34
N TYR A 221 33.75 -52.24 -19.63
CA TYR A 221 33.62 -52.38 -18.18
C TYR A 221 32.63 -53.49 -17.81
N ALA A 222 32.97 -54.27 -16.79
CA ALA A 222 32.10 -55.26 -16.17
C ALA A 222 31.63 -54.77 -14.79
N TRP A 223 30.33 -54.80 -14.54
CA TRP A 223 29.75 -54.32 -13.29
C TRP A 223 29.16 -55.44 -12.44
N THR A 224 29.32 -55.32 -11.13
CA THR A 224 28.68 -56.18 -10.14
C THR A 224 28.12 -55.33 -9.00
N THR A 225 27.10 -55.85 -8.31
CA THR A 225 26.54 -55.21 -7.13
C THR A 225 26.32 -56.23 -6.01
N THR A 226 26.52 -55.78 -4.77
CA THR A 226 26.18 -56.53 -3.56
C THR A 226 25.22 -55.71 -2.70
N GLY A 227 24.22 -56.37 -2.11
CA GLY A 227 23.04 -55.69 -1.57
C GLY A 227 21.98 -55.47 -2.65
N SER A 228 20.96 -54.67 -2.36
CA SER A 228 19.92 -54.36 -3.33
C SER A 228 19.52 -52.88 -3.23
N PRO A 229 19.30 -52.19 -4.37
CA PRO A 229 18.64 -50.89 -4.38
C PRO A 229 17.27 -50.93 -3.69
N PRO A 230 16.68 -49.77 -3.32
CA PRO A 230 15.34 -49.71 -2.75
C PRO A 230 14.30 -50.50 -3.56
N ALA A 231 13.28 -51.04 -2.88
CA ALA A 231 12.23 -51.84 -3.51
C ALA A 231 11.60 -51.10 -4.72
N GLY A 232 11.53 -51.79 -5.86
CA GLY A 232 11.07 -51.22 -7.13
C GLY A 232 12.18 -50.63 -8.02
N LEU A 233 13.41 -50.54 -7.53
CA LEU A 233 14.61 -50.20 -8.31
C LEU A 233 15.48 -51.44 -8.57
N SER A 234 16.23 -51.41 -9.67
CA SER A 234 17.16 -52.45 -10.08
C SER A 234 18.47 -51.84 -10.59
N PHE A 235 19.58 -52.55 -10.43
CA PHE A 235 20.87 -52.18 -11.01
C PHE A 235 21.15 -53.04 -12.24
N ASN A 236 21.38 -52.39 -13.38
CA ASN A 236 21.72 -53.06 -14.63
C ASN A 236 23.24 -53.25 -14.72
N THR A 237 23.71 -54.50 -14.58
CA THR A 237 25.13 -54.86 -14.60
C THR A 237 25.78 -54.76 -15.98
N ALA A 238 25.01 -54.61 -17.06
CA ALA A 238 25.55 -54.40 -18.40
C ALA A 238 25.83 -52.92 -18.69
N SER A 239 25.11 -51.99 -18.04
CA SER A 239 25.17 -50.55 -18.35
C SER A 239 25.56 -49.65 -17.17
N GLY A 240 25.61 -50.16 -15.94
CA GLY A 240 25.91 -49.36 -14.76
C GLY A 240 24.75 -48.41 -14.35
N VAL A 241 23.53 -48.69 -14.80
CA VAL A 241 22.33 -47.86 -14.55
C VAL A 241 21.50 -48.42 -13.40
N VAL A 242 21.15 -47.57 -12.43
CA VAL A 242 20.12 -47.85 -11.43
C VAL A 242 18.79 -47.27 -11.92
N SER A 243 17.78 -48.10 -12.13
CA SER A 243 16.49 -47.63 -12.65
C SER A 243 15.28 -48.45 -12.17
N GLY A 244 14.10 -47.84 -12.25
CA GLY A 244 12.83 -48.47 -11.90
C GLY A 244 11.81 -47.46 -11.38
N THR A 245 10.81 -47.94 -10.65
CA THR A 245 9.82 -47.11 -9.94
C THR A 245 9.75 -47.58 -8.49
N PRO A 246 10.22 -46.80 -7.52
CA PRO A 246 10.22 -47.22 -6.11
C PRO A 246 8.80 -47.53 -5.62
N THR A 247 8.64 -48.63 -4.87
CA THR A 247 7.31 -49.09 -4.41
C THR A 247 7.05 -48.86 -2.92
N ALA A 248 8.07 -48.51 -2.14
CA ALA A 248 7.96 -48.29 -0.70
C ALA A 248 8.92 -47.21 -0.21
N VAL A 249 8.56 -46.55 0.89
CA VAL A 249 9.42 -45.58 1.57
C VAL A 249 10.56 -46.31 2.29
N GLY A 250 11.71 -45.66 2.38
CA GLY A 250 12.85 -46.18 3.15
C GLY A 250 14.19 -45.81 2.55
N THR A 251 15.25 -46.19 3.24
CA THR A 251 16.63 -45.96 2.84
C THR A 251 17.30 -47.32 2.60
N ALA A 252 17.99 -47.47 1.47
CA ALA A 252 18.80 -48.66 1.20
C ALA A 252 20.21 -48.28 0.77
N THR A 253 21.19 -49.04 1.25
CA THR A 253 22.60 -48.93 0.89
C THR A 253 23.03 -50.19 0.14
N PHE A 254 23.70 -50.03 -0.99
CA PHE A 254 24.23 -51.13 -1.81
C PHE A 254 25.60 -50.76 -2.36
N THR A 255 26.43 -51.77 -2.59
CA THR A 255 27.79 -51.59 -3.08
C THR A 255 27.84 -51.91 -4.57
N VAL A 256 28.55 -51.08 -5.34
CA VAL A 256 28.81 -51.28 -6.76
C VAL A 256 30.31 -51.45 -6.97
N ARG A 257 30.67 -52.48 -7.74
CA ARG A 257 32.04 -52.72 -8.20
C ARG A 257 32.10 -52.73 -9.71
N VAL A 258 33.06 -52.00 -10.25
CA VAL A 258 33.40 -51.98 -11.68
C VAL A 258 34.78 -52.59 -11.89
N THR A 259 34.93 -53.38 -12.94
CA THR A 259 36.21 -53.97 -13.39
C THR A 259 36.43 -53.62 -14.85
N ASP A 260 37.65 -53.27 -15.21
CA ASP A 260 38.02 -52.98 -16.60
C ASP A 260 38.62 -54.20 -17.32
N ASN A 261 38.94 -54.04 -18.60
CA ASN A 261 39.47 -55.09 -19.46
C ASN A 261 40.99 -55.00 -19.65
N SER A 262 41.73 -54.31 -18.76
CA SER A 262 43.19 -54.24 -18.85
C SER A 262 43.86 -55.53 -18.38
N THR A 263 45.16 -55.69 -18.67
CA THR A 263 45.99 -56.77 -18.12
C THR A 263 47.23 -56.17 -17.45
N PRO A 264 47.35 -56.21 -16.11
CA PRO A 264 46.38 -56.75 -15.14
C PRO A 264 45.08 -55.93 -15.08
N GLN A 265 43.97 -56.58 -14.70
CA GLN A 265 42.68 -55.90 -14.55
C GLN A 265 42.68 -54.96 -13.35
N GLN A 266 42.02 -53.81 -13.50
CA GLN A 266 41.76 -52.87 -12.44
C GLN A 266 40.31 -53.01 -11.96
N SER A 267 40.06 -52.74 -10.68
CA SER A 267 38.70 -52.67 -10.15
C SER A 267 38.53 -51.52 -9.17
N ALA A 268 37.36 -50.90 -9.18
CA ALA A 268 36.95 -49.87 -8.24
C ALA A 268 35.61 -50.24 -7.59
N THR A 269 35.46 -49.93 -6.31
CA THR A 269 34.27 -50.24 -5.51
C THR A 269 33.79 -48.99 -4.79
N ARG A 270 32.47 -48.77 -4.72
CA ARG A 270 31.86 -47.68 -3.96
C ARG A 270 30.48 -48.09 -3.43
N ASP A 271 30.16 -47.61 -2.24
CA ASP A 271 28.83 -47.73 -1.64
C ASP A 271 27.93 -46.56 -2.05
N PHE A 272 26.68 -46.87 -2.36
CA PHE A 272 25.64 -45.89 -2.66
C PHE A 272 24.45 -46.05 -1.72
N THR A 273 23.92 -44.93 -1.26
CA THR A 273 22.70 -44.88 -0.44
C THR A 273 21.64 -44.09 -1.18
N ILE A 274 20.45 -44.68 -1.35
CA ILE A 274 19.28 -44.00 -1.93
C ILE A 274 18.19 -43.93 -0.86
N VAL A 275 17.69 -42.73 -0.63
CA VAL A 275 16.53 -42.47 0.22
C VAL A 275 15.29 -42.35 -0.67
N ILE A 276 14.27 -43.18 -0.40
CA ILE A 276 12.96 -43.10 -1.05
C ILE A 276 11.96 -42.42 -0.13
N ALA A 277 11.52 -41.24 -0.55
CA ALA A 277 10.44 -40.50 0.09
C ALA A 277 9.07 -41.03 -0.37
N GLY A 278 8.06 -40.95 0.50
CA GLY A 278 6.67 -41.27 0.13
C GLY A 278 6.03 -40.16 -0.69
N THR A 279 5.04 -40.52 -1.51
CA THR A 279 4.09 -39.55 -2.07
C THR A 279 3.15 -39.08 -0.96
N GLY A 280 3.27 -37.83 -0.51
CA GLY A 280 2.34 -37.24 0.49
C GLY A 280 2.89 -37.06 1.91
N THR A 281 4.20 -36.87 2.09
CA THR A 281 4.81 -36.55 3.39
C THR A 281 4.63 -35.10 3.84
N GLY A 282 4.04 -34.23 3.01
CA GLY A 282 3.67 -32.87 3.44
C GLY A 282 2.56 -32.92 4.49
N THR A 283 2.68 -32.10 5.54
CA THR A 283 1.60 -31.85 6.50
C THR A 283 0.34 -31.42 5.73
N LEU A 284 -0.78 -32.13 5.93
CA LEU A 284 -2.03 -31.79 5.26
C LEU A 284 -2.40 -30.35 5.63
N SER A 285 -2.56 -29.49 4.64
CA SER A 285 -2.74 -28.05 4.84
C SER A 285 -3.69 -27.46 3.81
N ILE A 286 -4.53 -26.51 4.24
CA ILE A 286 -5.38 -25.73 3.35
C ILE A 286 -4.60 -24.49 2.89
N THR A 287 -4.28 -24.42 1.60
CA THR A 287 -3.41 -23.36 1.04
C THR A 287 -4.16 -22.08 0.68
N THR A 288 -5.46 -22.16 0.39
CA THR A 288 -6.29 -21.01 -0.02
C THR A 288 -6.32 -19.89 1.03
N PRO A 289 -6.01 -18.63 0.68
CA PRO A 289 -6.05 -17.50 1.61
C PRO A 289 -7.33 -17.41 2.44
N ALA A 290 -7.19 -16.98 3.71
CA ALA A 290 -8.29 -16.94 4.67
C ALA A 290 -9.41 -15.95 4.25
N ALA A 291 -9.07 -14.87 3.53
CA ALA A 291 -10.06 -14.00 2.92
C ALA A 291 -10.44 -14.54 1.54
N LEU A 292 -11.68 -15.00 1.39
CA LEU A 292 -12.20 -15.44 0.10
C LEU A 292 -12.59 -14.23 -0.76
N PRO A 293 -12.68 -14.38 -2.10
CA PRO A 293 -13.36 -13.40 -2.92
C PRO A 293 -14.77 -13.19 -2.34
N GLY A 294 -15.10 -11.97 -1.97
CA GLY A 294 -16.45 -11.54 -1.65
C GLY A 294 -17.45 -11.82 -2.76
N ALA A 295 -18.70 -11.88 -2.35
CA ALA A 295 -19.83 -12.18 -3.19
C ALA A 295 -20.81 -11.00 -3.17
N THR A 296 -21.78 -11.03 -4.08
CA THR A 296 -22.86 -10.04 -4.09
C THR A 296 -24.18 -10.77 -3.98
N VAL A 297 -25.10 -10.29 -3.13
CA VAL A 297 -26.46 -10.85 -3.03
C VAL A 297 -27.06 -10.97 -4.44
N GLY A 298 -27.80 -12.04 -4.73
CA GLY A 298 -28.47 -12.23 -6.02
C GLY A 298 -27.57 -12.50 -7.23
N GLN A 299 -26.24 -12.46 -7.09
CA GLN A 299 -25.29 -12.79 -8.15
C GLN A 299 -24.72 -14.20 -7.97
N ALA A 300 -24.46 -14.90 -9.08
CA ALA A 300 -23.81 -16.20 -9.03
C ALA A 300 -22.37 -16.04 -8.50
N TYR A 301 -21.99 -16.92 -7.59
CA TYR A 301 -20.69 -16.96 -6.95
C TYR A 301 -20.08 -18.35 -7.08
N SER A 302 -18.79 -18.43 -7.33
CA SER A 302 -18.02 -19.68 -7.35
C SER A 302 -16.57 -19.41 -6.97
N THR A 303 -16.05 -20.15 -5.99
CA THR A 303 -14.63 -20.16 -5.64
C THR A 303 -14.20 -21.57 -5.25
N THR A 304 -12.93 -21.92 -5.39
CA THR A 304 -12.41 -23.24 -5.05
C THR A 304 -11.39 -23.13 -3.93
N ILE A 305 -11.57 -23.91 -2.87
CA ILE A 305 -10.56 -24.10 -1.83
C ILE A 305 -9.67 -25.29 -2.16
N THR A 306 -8.38 -25.15 -1.90
CA THR A 306 -7.32 -26.07 -2.31
C THR A 306 -6.49 -26.49 -1.11
N GLY A 307 -6.06 -27.74 -1.12
CA GLY A 307 -5.23 -28.34 -0.08
C GLY A 307 -3.94 -28.89 -0.68
N THR A 308 -2.91 -29.03 0.15
CA THR A 308 -1.65 -29.69 -0.19
C THR A 308 -1.21 -30.60 0.94
N GLY A 309 -0.23 -31.47 0.65
CA GLY A 309 0.20 -32.51 1.57
C GLY A 309 -0.81 -33.65 1.67
N GLY A 310 -0.52 -34.62 2.52
CA GLY A 310 -1.36 -35.82 2.63
C GLY A 310 -1.51 -36.61 1.32
N THR A 311 -2.52 -37.48 1.29
CA THR A 311 -2.81 -38.41 0.20
C THR A 311 -4.20 -38.12 -0.39
N PRO A 312 -4.29 -37.66 -1.65
CA PRO A 312 -5.59 -37.53 -2.33
C PRO A 312 -6.30 -38.90 -2.47
N PRO A 313 -7.64 -38.92 -2.60
CA PRO A 313 -8.51 -37.76 -2.81
C PRO A 313 -8.84 -37.02 -1.50
N TYR A 314 -9.04 -35.71 -1.63
CA TYR A 314 -9.44 -34.85 -0.52
C TYR A 314 -10.95 -34.85 -0.32
N ARG A 315 -11.38 -34.67 0.94
CA ARG A 315 -12.76 -34.42 1.32
C ARG A 315 -12.85 -33.11 2.12
N TRP A 316 -13.89 -32.35 1.80
CA TRP A 316 -14.13 -31.01 2.34
C TRP A 316 -15.45 -30.96 3.10
N ALA A 317 -15.44 -30.33 4.28
CA ALA A 317 -16.64 -30.14 5.09
C ALA A 317 -16.60 -28.81 5.85
N VAL A 318 -17.77 -28.22 6.11
CA VAL A 318 -17.89 -27.12 7.07
C VAL A 318 -17.72 -27.71 8.47
N TYR A 319 -16.69 -27.27 9.20
CA TYR A 319 -16.41 -27.74 10.56
C TYR A 319 -17.22 -26.98 11.59
N SER A 320 -17.27 -25.64 11.47
CA SER A 320 -18.04 -24.76 12.35
C SER A 320 -18.47 -23.47 11.63
N GLY A 321 -19.54 -22.86 12.14
CA GLY A 321 -20.22 -21.75 11.48
C GLY A 321 -21.10 -22.23 10.33
N SER A 322 -21.48 -21.29 9.46
CA SER A 322 -22.26 -21.57 8.24
C SER A 322 -21.71 -20.76 7.09
N LEU A 323 -21.79 -21.30 5.88
CA LEU A 323 -21.60 -20.50 4.66
C LEU A 323 -22.66 -19.38 4.61
N PRO A 324 -22.41 -18.28 3.87
CA PRO A 324 -23.46 -17.31 3.57
C PRO A 324 -24.70 -18.00 2.99
N ALA A 325 -25.88 -17.53 3.40
CA ALA A 325 -27.15 -18.06 2.91
C ALA A 325 -27.17 -18.06 1.37
N GLY A 326 -27.49 -19.20 0.76
CA GLY A 326 -27.50 -19.39 -0.69
C GLY A 326 -26.20 -19.93 -1.30
N LEU A 327 -25.12 -20.12 -0.51
CA LEU A 327 -23.89 -20.80 -0.95
C LEU A 327 -23.79 -22.21 -0.37
N ASN A 328 -23.17 -23.12 -1.13
CA ASN A 328 -22.94 -24.52 -0.79
C ASN A 328 -21.48 -24.92 -1.05
N LEU A 329 -20.96 -25.86 -0.25
CA LEU A 329 -19.63 -26.46 -0.45
C LEU A 329 -19.78 -27.85 -1.09
N ASN A 330 -19.11 -28.07 -2.22
CA ASN A 330 -18.94 -29.39 -2.81
C ASN A 330 -17.84 -30.16 -2.05
N SER A 331 -18.23 -31.28 -1.44
CA SER A 331 -17.36 -32.05 -0.53
C SER A 331 -16.24 -32.83 -1.23
N SER A 332 -16.31 -33.06 -2.54
CA SER A 332 -15.27 -33.78 -3.30
C SER A 332 -14.35 -32.85 -4.08
N THR A 333 -14.81 -31.66 -4.46
CA THR A 333 -14.02 -30.72 -5.28
C THR A 333 -13.50 -29.52 -4.49
N GLY A 334 -14.09 -29.20 -3.33
CA GLY A 334 -13.76 -27.99 -2.59
C GLY A 334 -14.33 -26.72 -3.23
N VAL A 335 -15.28 -26.82 -4.17
CA VAL A 335 -15.93 -25.64 -4.77
C VAL A 335 -17.01 -25.11 -3.82
N ILE A 336 -16.93 -23.85 -3.43
CA ILE A 336 -18.01 -23.10 -2.79
C ILE A 336 -18.75 -22.32 -3.87
N SER A 337 -20.03 -22.62 -4.10
CA SER A 337 -20.81 -21.97 -5.14
C SER A 337 -22.29 -21.79 -4.79
N GLY A 338 -22.96 -20.89 -5.52
CA GLY A 338 -24.39 -20.61 -5.36
C GLY A 338 -24.71 -19.14 -5.61
N THR A 339 -25.82 -18.67 -5.06
CA THR A 339 -26.27 -17.28 -5.16
C THR A 339 -26.57 -16.76 -3.77
N PRO A 340 -25.74 -15.86 -3.19
CA PRO A 340 -25.97 -15.38 -1.84
C PRO A 340 -27.30 -14.63 -1.72
N THR A 341 -28.01 -14.76 -0.60
CA THR A 341 -29.30 -14.08 -0.38
C THR A 341 -29.26 -13.00 0.70
N THR A 342 -28.16 -12.90 1.44
CA THR A 342 -28.05 -11.99 2.58
C THR A 342 -26.65 -11.41 2.64
N ALA A 343 -26.55 -10.08 2.75
CA ALA A 343 -25.28 -9.40 2.90
C ALA A 343 -24.72 -9.50 4.32
N GLY A 344 -23.41 -9.37 4.43
CA GLY A 344 -22.70 -9.39 5.69
C GLY A 344 -21.30 -10.00 5.56
N THR A 345 -20.50 -9.79 6.59
CA THR A 345 -19.20 -10.45 6.73
C THR A 345 -19.39 -11.74 7.51
N ILE A 346 -19.19 -12.88 6.86
CA ILE A 346 -19.40 -14.20 7.44
C ILE A 346 -18.05 -14.89 7.62
N THR A 347 -17.81 -15.42 8.81
CA THR A 347 -16.64 -16.23 9.14
C THR A 347 -17.07 -17.66 9.45
N PHE A 348 -16.42 -18.63 8.82
CA PHE A 348 -16.68 -20.06 8.99
C PHE A 348 -15.38 -20.85 8.93
N GLN A 349 -15.36 -22.07 9.48
CA GLN A 349 -14.19 -22.94 9.46
C GLN A 349 -14.42 -24.13 8.53
N ILE A 350 -13.44 -24.42 7.67
CA ILE A 350 -13.45 -25.60 6.82
C ILE A 350 -12.50 -26.67 7.37
N LEU A 351 -12.95 -27.92 7.32
CA LEU A 351 -12.18 -29.14 7.51
C LEU A 351 -11.77 -29.71 6.14
N LEU A 352 -10.47 -29.99 6.00
CA LEU A 352 -9.89 -30.80 4.93
C LEU A 352 -9.44 -32.13 5.53
N THR A 353 -9.90 -33.25 4.98
CA THR A 353 -9.48 -34.61 5.35
C THR A 353 -8.98 -35.35 4.12
N GLU A 354 -7.94 -36.16 4.27
CA GLU A 354 -7.54 -37.16 3.28
C GLU A 354 -8.35 -38.45 3.44
N GLU A 355 -8.42 -39.27 2.38
CA GLU A 355 -9.11 -40.58 2.41
C GLU A 355 -8.23 -41.64 3.13
N PRO A 356 -8.83 -42.69 3.74
CA PRO A 356 -8.08 -43.73 4.48
C PRO A 356 -6.93 -44.35 3.68
N PRO A 357 -5.87 -44.86 4.36
CA PRO A 357 -5.88 -45.39 5.73
C PRO A 357 -5.50 -44.40 6.85
N THR A 358 -5.13 -43.16 6.52
CA THR A 358 -4.70 -42.16 7.51
C THR A 358 -5.73 -41.05 7.70
N THR A 359 -5.96 -40.63 8.94
CA THR A 359 -6.97 -39.62 9.33
C THR A 359 -6.35 -38.23 9.53
N ARG A 360 -5.38 -37.83 8.69
CA ARG A 360 -4.84 -36.46 8.81
C ARG A 360 -5.93 -35.48 8.43
N SER A 361 -6.05 -34.43 9.21
CA SER A 361 -7.02 -33.37 8.98
C SER A 361 -6.38 -32.01 9.14
N SER A 362 -6.79 -31.06 8.33
CA SER A 362 -6.42 -29.66 8.43
C SER A 362 -7.67 -28.81 8.59
N ARG A 363 -7.56 -27.72 9.34
CA ARG A 363 -8.66 -26.77 9.53
C ARG A 363 -8.19 -25.36 9.23
N ARG A 364 -9.06 -24.57 8.61
CA ARG A 364 -8.78 -23.16 8.35
C ARG A 364 -10.03 -22.32 8.47
N ASN A 365 -9.89 -21.17 9.12
CA ASN A 365 -10.93 -20.15 9.16
C ASN A 365 -10.91 -19.38 7.85
N PHE A 366 -12.10 -19.16 7.30
CA PHE A 366 -12.33 -18.31 6.15
C PHE A 366 -13.30 -17.19 6.49
N THR A 367 -13.10 -16.05 5.84
CA THR A 367 -14.01 -14.92 5.88
C THR A 367 -14.42 -14.58 4.45
N ILE A 368 -15.71 -14.38 4.25
CA ILE A 368 -16.29 -13.88 3.00
C ILE A 368 -17.14 -12.64 3.30
N VAL A 369 -16.95 -11.59 2.50
CA VAL A 369 -17.78 -10.40 2.53
C VAL A 369 -18.84 -10.56 1.45
N VAL A 370 -20.11 -10.65 1.85
CA VAL A 370 -21.23 -10.59 0.92
C VAL A 370 -21.75 -9.16 0.90
N SER A 371 -21.52 -8.44 -0.19
CA SER A 371 -22.08 -7.12 -0.41
C SER A 371 -23.53 -7.24 -0.86
N GLN A 372 -24.40 -6.31 -0.45
CA GLN A 372 -25.74 -6.25 -1.05
C GLN A 372 -25.59 -6.00 -2.55
N THR A 373 -26.38 -6.68 -3.39
CA THR A 373 -26.64 -6.12 -4.71
C THR A 373 -27.37 -4.82 -4.48
N ASN A 374 -26.89 -3.74 -5.07
CA ASN A 374 -27.70 -2.56 -5.31
C ASN A 374 -28.77 -2.88 -6.39
N THR A 375 -29.55 -3.95 -6.23
CA THR A 375 -30.72 -4.26 -7.08
C THR A 375 -32.02 -3.98 -6.35
N SER A 376 -31.95 -3.44 -5.13
CA SER A 376 -33.10 -2.75 -4.58
C SER A 376 -33.24 -1.37 -5.20
N ASN A 377 -34.44 -1.15 -5.72
CA ASN A 377 -35.00 0.03 -6.33
C ASN A 377 -34.89 1.29 -5.43
N LEU A 378 -33.69 1.85 -5.29
CA LEU A 378 -33.38 2.95 -4.39
C LEU A 378 -32.94 4.17 -5.20
N CYS A 379 -33.82 5.17 -5.23
CA CYS A 379 -33.78 6.42 -5.99
C CYS A 379 -34.32 6.30 -7.43
N THR A 380 -35.62 6.05 -7.58
CA THR A 380 -36.31 6.34 -8.84
C THR A 380 -36.45 7.85 -9.02
N GLY A 381 -35.70 8.41 -9.97
CA GLY A 381 -36.08 9.63 -10.70
C GLY A 381 -35.96 10.96 -9.95
N SER A 382 -35.34 11.01 -8.79
CA SER A 382 -35.16 12.28 -8.08
C SER A 382 -34.17 13.17 -8.81
N THR A 383 -34.70 14.23 -9.40
CA THR A 383 -33.94 15.27 -10.09
C THR A 383 -33.93 16.52 -9.23
N CYS A 384 -32.76 17.10 -9.02
CA CYS A 384 -32.65 18.44 -8.46
C CYS A 384 -32.19 19.38 -9.59
N THR A 385 -32.86 20.52 -9.79
CA THR A 385 -32.58 21.42 -10.92
C THR A 385 -31.81 22.63 -10.43
N PHE A 386 -30.66 22.92 -11.06
CA PHE A 386 -29.86 24.11 -10.79
C PHE A 386 -29.70 24.93 -12.07
N GLY A 387 -30.04 26.23 -12.05
CA GLY A 387 -29.88 27.12 -13.21
C GLY A 387 -30.60 26.66 -14.50
N GLY A 388 -31.54 25.71 -14.40
CA GLY A 388 -32.22 25.09 -15.55
C GLY A 388 -31.68 23.71 -15.99
N ALA A 389 -30.56 23.22 -15.45
CA ALA A 389 -30.01 21.90 -15.74
C ALA A 389 -30.36 20.88 -14.62
N PRO A 390 -30.94 19.71 -14.95
CA PRO A 390 -31.24 18.68 -13.95
C PRO A 390 -29.97 17.89 -13.56
N ASP A 391 -29.69 17.78 -12.25
CA ASP A 391 -28.82 16.75 -11.68
C ASP A 391 -29.68 15.56 -11.23
N THR A 392 -29.45 14.42 -11.87
CA THR A 392 -30.16 13.16 -11.63
C THR A 392 -29.30 12.25 -10.78
N LEU A 393 -29.81 11.78 -9.65
CA LEU A 393 -29.16 10.71 -8.91
C LEU A 393 -29.31 9.40 -9.69
N SER A 394 -28.23 8.94 -10.32
CA SER A 394 -28.20 7.64 -10.97
C SER A 394 -27.78 6.59 -9.97
N CYS A 395 -28.73 5.84 -9.44
CA CYS A 395 -28.45 4.72 -8.55
C CYS A 395 -28.31 3.37 -9.23
N SER A 396 -28.56 3.32 -10.54
CA SER A 396 -28.30 2.17 -11.37
C SER A 396 -26.96 2.34 -12.09
N PRO A 397 -26.22 1.24 -12.35
CA PRO A 397 -25.10 1.25 -13.27
C PRO A 397 -25.57 1.79 -14.62
N VAL A 398 -25.02 2.93 -15.03
CA VAL A 398 -25.36 3.57 -16.31
C VAL A 398 -24.13 3.61 -17.20
N ASN A 399 -24.34 3.36 -18.49
CA ASN A 399 -23.35 3.61 -19.52
C ASN A 399 -23.73 4.85 -20.34
N PRO A 400 -23.59 6.07 -19.80
CA PRO A 400 -23.89 7.26 -20.56
C PRO A 400 -22.72 7.51 -21.52
N GLY A 401 -22.83 7.01 -22.75
CA GLY A 401 -21.98 7.45 -23.87
C GLY A 401 -20.89 6.50 -24.34
N GLY A 402 -20.81 5.24 -23.89
CA GLY A 402 -19.88 4.27 -24.46
C GLY A 402 -18.42 4.36 -23.96
N ASN A 403 -18.18 5.07 -22.86
CA ASN A 403 -16.83 5.31 -22.29
C ASN A 403 -16.21 4.08 -21.59
N CYS A 404 -16.91 2.96 -21.55
CA CYS A 404 -16.37 1.67 -21.12
C CYS A 404 -15.52 1.02 -22.25
N ALA A 405 -14.65 1.79 -22.90
CA ALA A 405 -13.86 1.36 -24.05
C ALA A 405 -12.75 0.38 -23.64
N ALA A 406 -13.13 -0.90 -23.53
CA ALA A 406 -12.27 -2.00 -23.12
C ALA A 406 -10.96 -2.08 -23.89
N SER A 407 -10.98 -1.78 -25.20
CA SER A 407 -9.86 -2.11 -26.10
C SER A 407 -8.59 -1.32 -25.78
N ALA A 408 -8.69 -0.02 -25.53
CA ALA A 408 -7.54 0.83 -25.20
C ALA A 408 -6.96 0.46 -23.83
N VAL A 409 -7.83 0.25 -22.83
CA VAL A 409 -7.40 -0.20 -21.50
C VAL A 409 -6.76 -1.59 -21.57
N ASN A 410 -7.31 -2.49 -22.39
CA ASN A 410 -6.82 -3.86 -22.52
C ASN A 410 -5.42 -3.96 -23.12
N THR A 411 -5.03 -3.02 -23.99
CA THR A 411 -3.65 -2.93 -24.51
C THR A 411 -2.61 -2.81 -23.39
N HIS A 412 -2.99 -2.28 -22.23
CA HIS A 412 -2.12 -2.10 -21.07
C HIS A 412 -2.36 -3.12 -19.94
N SER A 413 -3.11 -4.20 -20.20
CA SER A 413 -3.46 -5.20 -19.18
C SER A 413 -2.24 -5.80 -18.46
N ALA A 414 -1.16 -6.06 -19.19
CA ALA A 414 0.05 -6.64 -18.62
C ALA A 414 0.68 -5.73 -17.56
N ALA A 415 0.81 -4.43 -17.87
CA ALA A 415 1.33 -3.43 -16.93
C ALA A 415 0.41 -3.27 -15.72
N ILE A 416 -0.92 -3.25 -15.91
CA ILE A 416 -1.88 -3.18 -14.80
C ILE A 416 -1.75 -4.42 -13.90
N ILE A 417 -1.66 -5.61 -14.47
CA ILE A 417 -1.51 -6.86 -13.70
C ILE A 417 -0.19 -6.88 -12.93
N ALA A 418 0.91 -6.48 -13.58
CA ALA A 418 2.23 -6.40 -12.95
C ALA A 418 2.23 -5.39 -11.79
N GLY A 419 1.68 -4.20 -12.01
CA GLY A 419 1.62 -3.12 -11.02
C GLY A 419 0.71 -3.45 -9.84
N VAL A 420 -0.40 -4.14 -10.07
CA VAL A 420 -1.24 -4.66 -8.98
C VAL A 420 -0.49 -5.73 -8.21
N GLY A 421 0.20 -6.65 -8.88
CA GLY A 421 0.93 -7.74 -8.24
C GLY A 421 0.07 -8.50 -7.23
N ASN A 422 0.47 -8.46 -5.95
CA ASN A 422 -0.26 -9.09 -4.84
C ASN A 422 -1.15 -8.11 -4.04
N ILE A 423 -1.35 -6.89 -4.53
CA ILE A 423 -2.16 -5.88 -3.84
C ILE A 423 -3.63 -6.30 -3.91
N ASN A 424 -4.15 -6.70 -2.76
CA ASN A 424 -5.57 -6.87 -2.55
C ASN A 424 -6.14 -5.57 -1.96
N VAL A 425 -6.86 -4.78 -2.76
CA VAL A 425 -7.51 -3.55 -2.28
C VAL A 425 -8.46 -3.87 -1.14
N CYS A 426 -9.28 -4.90 -1.30
CA CYS A 426 -10.15 -5.41 -0.25
C CYS A 426 -10.80 -6.76 -0.63
N GLY A 427 -11.25 -7.51 0.38
CA GLY A 427 -11.89 -8.82 0.19
C GLY A 427 -13.11 -8.74 -0.73
N GLY A 428 -13.04 -9.41 -1.89
CA GLY A 428 -14.12 -9.47 -2.88
C GLY A 428 -14.08 -8.51 -4.04
N ILE A 429 -13.03 -7.71 -4.11
CA ILE A 429 -12.78 -6.89 -5.27
C ILE A 429 -11.64 -7.53 -6.08
N ASP A 430 -11.92 -7.80 -7.35
CA ASP A 430 -10.87 -8.02 -8.32
C ASP A 430 -10.20 -6.66 -8.58
N THR A 431 -9.00 -6.51 -8.01
CA THR A 431 -8.27 -5.23 -8.03
C THR A 431 -7.86 -4.84 -9.45
N VAL A 432 -7.48 -5.80 -10.30
CA VAL A 432 -7.13 -5.55 -11.70
C VAL A 432 -8.37 -5.07 -12.45
N LYS A 433 -9.50 -5.76 -12.29
CA LYS A 433 -10.76 -5.41 -12.93
C LYS A 433 -11.30 -4.06 -12.45
N LEU A 434 -11.14 -3.72 -11.17
CA LEU A 434 -11.49 -2.40 -10.64
C LEU A 434 -10.62 -1.30 -11.26
N LEU A 435 -9.30 -1.47 -11.27
CA LEU A 435 -8.40 -0.48 -11.86
C LEU A 435 -8.66 -0.28 -13.36
N LYS A 436 -8.88 -1.35 -14.12
CA LYS A 436 -9.26 -1.24 -15.53
C LYS A 436 -10.56 -0.44 -15.72
N SER A 437 -11.53 -0.62 -14.82
CA SER A 437 -12.81 0.11 -14.85
C SER A 437 -12.62 1.59 -14.52
N ILE A 438 -11.73 1.91 -13.59
CA ILE A 438 -11.32 3.29 -13.27
C ILE A 438 -10.63 3.91 -14.48
N ALA A 439 -9.61 3.28 -15.05
CA ALA A 439 -8.88 3.80 -16.21
C ALA A 439 -9.79 4.02 -17.44
N ALA A 440 -10.75 3.13 -17.68
CA ALA A 440 -11.73 3.31 -18.75
C ALA A 440 -12.53 4.60 -18.57
N ASN A 441 -12.94 4.91 -17.34
CA ASN A 441 -13.72 6.11 -17.06
C ASN A 441 -12.87 7.39 -16.94
N GLU A 442 -11.66 7.30 -16.39
CA GLU A 442 -10.76 8.44 -16.15
C GLU A 442 -10.07 8.93 -17.44
N SER A 443 -9.54 8.00 -18.23
CA SER A 443 -8.69 8.33 -19.37
C SER A 443 -9.15 7.70 -20.68
N SER A 444 -10.17 6.84 -20.63
CA SER A 444 -10.53 5.97 -21.77
C SER A 444 -9.33 5.14 -22.27
N GLY A 445 -8.39 4.82 -21.36
CA GLY A 445 -7.15 4.09 -21.67
C GLY A 445 -6.03 4.94 -22.29
N ARG A 446 -6.10 6.27 -22.20
CA ARG A 446 -5.07 7.18 -22.73
C ARG A 446 -4.04 7.50 -21.65
N CYS A 447 -2.75 7.40 -21.96
CA CYS A 447 -1.70 7.71 -20.98
C CYS A 447 -1.39 9.20 -20.88
N SER A 448 -1.53 9.96 -21.98
CA SER A 448 -1.17 11.39 -22.03
C SER A 448 -2.45 12.23 -22.07
N ILE A 449 -2.99 12.49 -20.89
CA ILE A 449 -4.17 13.32 -20.68
C ILE A 449 -4.09 13.98 -19.30
N ILE A 450 -4.29 15.30 -19.28
CA ILE A 450 -4.42 16.10 -18.07
C ILE A 450 -5.90 16.43 -17.91
N ALA A 451 -6.43 16.33 -16.70
CA ALA A 451 -7.80 16.71 -16.39
C ALA A 451 -8.07 18.16 -16.76
N GLU A 452 -9.33 18.49 -17.06
CA GLU A 452 -9.75 19.85 -17.40
C GLU A 452 -9.45 20.87 -16.27
N ASP A 453 -9.45 20.41 -15.02
CA ASP A 453 -9.10 21.22 -13.85
C ASP A 453 -7.58 21.40 -13.65
N GLY A 454 -6.75 20.66 -14.40
CA GLY A 454 -5.30 20.69 -14.30
C GLY A 454 -4.74 20.09 -13.02
N GLU A 455 -5.54 19.37 -12.22
CA GLU A 455 -5.11 18.84 -10.93
C GLU A 455 -4.62 17.39 -11.00
N SER A 456 -4.97 16.67 -12.07
CA SER A 456 -4.63 15.25 -12.23
C SER A 456 -4.21 14.91 -13.67
N ALA A 457 -3.44 13.84 -13.83
CA ALA A 457 -2.98 13.40 -15.14
C ALA A 457 -2.74 11.89 -15.21
N GLY A 458 -2.53 11.42 -16.44
CA GLY A 458 -2.10 10.06 -16.69
C GLY A 458 -3.24 9.07 -16.87
N PHE A 459 -2.85 7.80 -16.96
CA PHE A 459 -3.74 6.69 -17.28
C PHE A 459 -4.87 6.51 -16.26
N PHE A 460 -4.59 6.84 -14.99
CA PHE A 460 -5.54 6.76 -13.88
C PHE A 460 -5.99 8.14 -13.35
N GLN A 461 -5.62 9.25 -14.00
CA GLN A 461 -5.88 10.62 -13.50
C GLN A 461 -5.46 10.79 -12.03
N LEU A 462 -4.21 10.45 -11.73
CA LEU A 462 -3.66 10.65 -10.38
C LEU A 462 -3.26 12.12 -10.19
N LYS A 463 -3.41 12.61 -8.96
CA LYS A 463 -2.81 13.90 -8.56
C LYS A 463 -1.34 13.69 -8.18
N PRO A 464 -0.39 14.53 -8.62
CA PRO A 464 1.05 14.35 -8.32
C PRO A 464 1.37 14.23 -6.83
N ASP A 465 0.72 15.05 -6.00
CA ASP A 465 0.86 15.06 -4.54
C ASP A 465 0.36 13.75 -3.91
N VAL A 466 -0.82 13.29 -4.30
CA VAL A 466 -1.39 12.02 -3.83
C VAL A 466 -0.56 10.82 -4.28
N ALA A 467 -0.11 10.81 -5.54
CA ALA A 467 0.71 9.73 -6.08
C ALA A 467 2.07 9.65 -5.37
N THR A 468 2.67 10.80 -5.06
CA THR A 468 3.94 10.89 -4.33
C THR A 468 3.88 10.23 -2.96
N LEU A 469 2.72 10.25 -2.28
CA LEU A 469 2.55 9.58 -0.98
C LEU A 469 2.74 8.05 -1.04
N TYR A 470 2.51 7.43 -2.20
CA TYR A 470 2.56 5.96 -2.36
C TYR A 470 3.74 5.48 -3.19
N LYS A 471 4.53 6.39 -3.74
CA LYS A 471 5.60 6.08 -4.70
C LYS A 471 6.63 5.06 -4.18
N SER A 472 7.00 5.15 -2.90
CA SER A 472 7.96 4.24 -2.27
C SER A 472 7.43 2.81 -2.13
N GLN A 473 6.13 2.64 -1.90
CA GLN A 473 5.49 1.33 -1.83
C GLN A 473 5.45 0.63 -3.19
N CYS A 474 5.66 1.40 -4.26
CA CYS A 474 5.64 0.95 -5.64
C CYS A 474 7.03 0.98 -6.30
N GLY A 475 8.10 1.17 -5.53
CA GLY A 475 9.47 1.17 -6.05
C GLY A 475 9.83 2.39 -6.92
N VAL A 476 8.99 3.43 -6.93
CA VAL A 476 9.22 4.63 -7.74
C VAL A 476 10.20 5.56 -7.04
N THR A 477 11.35 5.76 -7.67
CA THR A 477 12.42 6.66 -7.19
C THR A 477 12.36 8.03 -7.86
N GLU A 478 11.78 8.11 -9.05
CA GLU A 478 11.55 9.36 -9.78
C GLU A 478 10.63 10.33 -9.01
N THR A 479 10.71 11.61 -9.38
CA THR A 479 9.71 12.60 -9.01
C THR A 479 8.45 12.35 -9.81
N ILE A 480 7.30 12.31 -9.13
CA ILE A 480 6.00 12.17 -9.80
C ILE A 480 5.44 13.58 -10.02
N ASP A 481 5.53 14.05 -11.26
CA ASP A 481 4.88 15.26 -11.74
C ASP A 481 3.91 14.92 -12.89
N PHE A 482 3.29 15.94 -13.48
CA PHE A 482 2.40 15.74 -14.63
C PHE A 482 3.12 15.14 -15.85
N ALA A 483 4.43 15.36 -16.02
CA ALA A 483 5.18 14.78 -17.12
C ALA A 483 5.36 13.27 -16.91
N TRP A 484 5.72 12.85 -15.69
CA TRP A 484 5.85 11.44 -15.30
C TRP A 484 4.53 10.68 -15.43
N LEU A 485 3.42 11.29 -14.98
CA LEU A 485 2.08 10.69 -15.08
C LEU A 485 1.60 10.53 -16.53
N ASN A 486 2.04 11.42 -17.44
CA ASN A 486 1.62 11.38 -18.84
C ASN A 486 2.36 10.34 -19.70
N ARG A 487 3.32 9.59 -19.14
CA ARG A 487 4.07 8.58 -19.87
C ARG A 487 3.36 7.22 -19.83
N CYS A 488 3.31 6.50 -20.95
CA CYS A 488 2.72 5.16 -21.00
C CYS A 488 3.62 4.07 -20.39
N ASP A 489 4.92 4.32 -20.28
CA ASP A 489 5.88 3.38 -19.70
C ASP A 489 5.77 3.30 -18.17
N THR A 490 5.11 4.27 -17.53
CA THR A 490 4.89 4.30 -16.07
C THR A 490 3.56 3.68 -15.62
N ILE A 491 2.81 3.02 -16.51
CA ILE A 491 1.47 2.49 -16.18
C ILE A 491 1.53 1.42 -15.10
N GLU A 492 2.60 0.63 -15.06
CA GLU A 492 2.80 -0.39 -14.02
C GLU A 492 2.89 0.28 -12.64
N GLU A 493 3.74 1.29 -12.51
CA GLU A 493 3.93 2.07 -11.30
C GLU A 493 2.66 2.86 -10.93
N GLN A 494 1.99 3.46 -11.91
CA GLN A 494 0.71 4.15 -11.70
C GLN A 494 -0.37 3.18 -11.21
N ALA A 495 -0.44 1.95 -11.74
CA ALA A 495 -1.39 0.93 -11.29
C ALA A 495 -1.10 0.51 -9.85
N CYS A 496 0.17 0.32 -9.49
CA CYS A 496 0.55 0.06 -8.11
C CYS A 496 0.13 1.20 -7.18
N ILE A 497 0.37 2.46 -7.57
CA ILE A 497 0.02 3.65 -6.79
C ILE A 497 -1.50 3.74 -6.61
N ALA A 498 -2.28 3.56 -7.68
CA ALA A 498 -3.74 3.60 -7.64
C ALA A 498 -4.31 2.49 -6.74
N ALA A 499 -3.81 1.25 -6.86
CA ALA A 499 -4.19 0.14 -6.00
C ALA A 499 -3.83 0.40 -4.53
N THR A 500 -2.65 0.95 -4.28
CA THR A 500 -2.18 1.28 -2.93
C THR A 500 -2.99 2.40 -2.29
N TYR A 501 -3.33 3.44 -3.06
CA TYR A 501 -4.23 4.51 -2.62
C TYR A 501 -5.60 3.96 -2.25
N LEU A 502 -6.20 3.15 -3.11
CA LEU A 502 -7.48 2.50 -2.85
C LEU A 502 -7.44 1.66 -1.58
N ARG A 503 -6.42 0.80 -1.42
CA ARG A 503 -6.26 -0.06 -0.24
C ARG A 503 -6.08 0.73 1.05
N ASN A 504 -5.17 1.69 1.06
CA ASN A 504 -4.68 2.31 2.28
C ASN A 504 -5.58 3.47 2.75
N SER A 505 -6.24 4.17 1.82
CA SER A 505 -6.99 5.39 2.14
C SER A 505 -8.49 5.30 1.86
N ILE A 506 -8.92 4.42 0.96
CA ILE A 506 -10.30 4.40 0.49
C ILE A 506 -11.08 3.19 1.03
N ALA A 507 -10.50 1.99 1.02
CA ALA A 507 -11.21 0.76 1.38
C ALA A 507 -11.74 0.75 2.82
N GLY A 508 -11.01 1.34 3.77
CA GLY A 508 -11.49 1.48 5.15
C GLY A 508 -12.77 2.33 5.25
N PRO A 509 -12.72 3.61 4.84
CA PRO A 509 -13.88 4.51 4.88
C PRO A 509 -15.03 4.09 3.94
N CYS A 510 -14.72 3.50 2.79
CA CYS A 510 -15.70 3.20 1.75
C CYS A 510 -16.20 1.75 1.77
N GLY A 511 -15.58 0.85 2.52
CA GLY A 511 -15.87 -0.57 2.45
C GLY A 511 -15.49 -1.20 1.09
N CYS A 512 -15.95 -2.43 0.90
CA CYS A 512 -15.41 -3.35 -0.12
C CYS A 512 -16.39 -3.57 -1.28
N ASP A 513 -16.88 -2.48 -1.87
CA ASP A 513 -17.81 -2.51 -3.00
C ASP A 513 -17.28 -1.62 -4.13
N ALA A 514 -17.38 -2.08 -5.38
CA ALA A 514 -16.76 -1.41 -6.52
C ALA A 514 -17.28 0.02 -6.72
N ARG A 515 -18.58 0.22 -6.55
CA ARG A 515 -19.21 1.54 -6.64
C ARG A 515 -18.71 2.48 -5.55
N GLN A 516 -18.59 1.96 -4.33
CA GLN A 516 -18.15 2.74 -3.19
C GLN A 516 -16.66 3.09 -3.25
N LEU A 517 -15.82 2.15 -3.69
CA LEU A 517 -14.41 2.40 -3.94
C LEU A 517 -14.22 3.42 -5.06
N ALA A 518 -15.01 3.35 -6.13
CA ALA A 518 -15.01 4.34 -7.19
C ALA A 518 -15.43 5.73 -6.68
N ALA A 519 -16.45 5.79 -5.83
CA ALA A 519 -16.86 7.05 -5.19
C ALA A 519 -15.75 7.65 -4.34
N GLY A 520 -15.04 6.82 -3.57
CA GLY A 520 -13.89 7.27 -2.78
C GLY A 520 -12.66 7.61 -3.60
N TYR A 521 -12.45 6.96 -4.76
CA TYR A 521 -11.36 7.30 -5.67
C TYR A 521 -11.53 8.72 -6.23
N ASN A 522 -12.73 9.05 -6.70
CA ASN A 522 -13.04 10.35 -7.27
C ASN A 522 -13.27 11.45 -6.21
N GLY A 523 -14.02 11.15 -5.15
CA GLY A 523 -14.42 12.13 -4.13
C GLY A 523 -13.56 12.11 -2.85
N GLY A 524 -12.53 11.26 -2.79
CA GLY A 524 -11.74 11.01 -1.59
C GLY A 524 -12.51 10.24 -0.50
N ALA A 525 -11.80 9.85 0.57
CA ALA A 525 -12.38 9.12 1.71
C ALA A 525 -13.60 9.83 2.35
N GLY A 526 -13.63 11.17 2.32
CA GLY A 526 -14.73 11.96 2.84
C GLY A 526 -16.06 11.74 2.10
N ALA A 527 -16.02 11.34 0.83
CA ALA A 527 -17.21 11.00 0.06
C ALA A 527 -18.02 9.89 0.73
N CYS A 528 -17.31 8.90 1.29
CA CYS A 528 -17.89 7.71 1.89
C CYS A 528 -18.31 7.87 3.35
N SER A 529 -18.02 9.03 3.95
CA SER A 529 -18.51 9.33 5.30
C SER A 529 -20.03 9.37 5.32
N VAL A 530 -20.62 9.09 6.47
CA VAL A 530 -22.06 9.22 6.70
C VAL A 530 -22.48 10.66 6.44
N SER A 531 -23.59 10.84 5.73
CA SER A 531 -24.16 12.16 5.49
C SER A 531 -24.75 12.74 6.77
N ALA A 532 -24.25 13.91 7.19
CA ALA A 532 -24.83 14.68 8.28
C ALA A 532 -26.29 15.10 8.01
N ASN A 533 -26.67 15.16 6.74
CA ASN A 533 -28.00 15.60 6.30
C ASN A 533 -29.00 14.43 6.16
N CYS A 534 -28.55 13.18 6.30
CA CYS A 534 -29.36 11.97 6.05
C CYS A 534 -29.02 10.83 7.04
N GLY A 535 -29.19 11.08 8.34
CA GLY A 535 -28.97 10.06 9.39
C GLY A 535 -30.10 9.01 9.50
N PRO A 536 -29.90 7.94 10.29
CA PRO A 536 -30.84 6.82 10.43
C PRO A 536 -32.23 7.17 11.00
N SER A 537 -32.42 8.39 11.53
CA SER A 537 -33.70 8.94 11.99
C SER A 537 -34.45 9.77 10.93
N ALA A 538 -34.06 9.68 9.66
CA ALA A 538 -34.63 10.39 8.51
C ALA A 538 -36.15 10.28 8.30
N ALA A 539 -36.86 9.41 9.03
CA ALA A 539 -38.32 9.34 9.03
C ALA A 539 -39.01 10.65 9.46
N SER A 540 -38.32 11.54 10.20
CA SER A 540 -38.89 12.83 10.64
C SER A 540 -38.92 13.92 9.57
N ASP A 541 -38.27 13.73 8.41
CA ASP A 541 -38.15 14.75 7.34
C ASP A 541 -39.13 14.55 6.18
N GLY A 542 -40.20 13.77 6.40
CA GLY A 542 -41.26 13.56 5.41
C GLY A 542 -40.80 12.86 4.13
N GLY A 543 -39.76 12.02 4.20
CA GLY A 543 -39.27 11.20 3.08
C GLY A 543 -38.23 11.87 2.17
N ARG A 544 -37.76 13.09 2.47
CA ARG A 544 -36.76 13.78 1.62
C ARG A 544 -35.37 13.13 1.60
N CYS A 545 -35.02 12.44 2.68
CA CYS A 545 -33.80 11.62 2.76
C CYS A 545 -33.93 10.25 2.10
N ASP A 546 -35.13 9.76 1.75
CA ASP A 546 -35.30 8.47 1.05
C ASP A 546 -34.66 8.50 -0.34
N VAL A 547 -34.57 9.70 -0.91
CA VAL A 547 -33.87 10.03 -2.15
C VAL A 547 -32.37 9.80 -2.07
N CYS A 548 -31.80 9.63 -0.87
CA CYS A 548 -30.37 9.41 -0.67
C CYS A 548 -30.07 7.96 -0.22
N GLY A 549 -30.96 7.01 -0.51
CA GLY A 549 -30.77 5.58 -0.22
C GLY A 549 -31.64 4.99 0.90
N GLY A 550 -32.92 5.42 1.00
CA GLY A 550 -33.90 5.04 2.03
C GLY A 550 -34.28 3.56 2.14
N GLN A 551 -33.34 2.68 2.50
CA GLN A 551 -33.62 1.28 2.87
C GLN A 551 -32.70 0.78 3.98
N GLY A 552 -32.65 1.51 5.09
CA GLY A 552 -32.04 1.02 6.33
C GLY A 552 -30.51 0.93 6.33
N ARG A 553 -29.81 1.54 5.35
CA ARG A 553 -28.36 1.78 5.40
C ARG A 553 -28.08 3.26 5.63
N GLU A 554 -26.95 3.55 6.26
CA GLU A 554 -26.46 4.92 6.38
C GLU A 554 -26.16 5.49 4.98
N THR A 555 -26.80 6.61 4.66
CA THR A 555 -26.54 7.37 3.43
C THR A 555 -25.14 7.95 3.45
N ARG A 556 -24.37 7.76 2.38
CA ARG A 556 -23.05 8.39 2.24
C ARG A 556 -23.18 9.81 1.70
N ARG A 557 -22.22 10.67 2.05
CA ARG A 557 -22.24 12.08 1.61
C ARG A 557 -22.34 12.23 0.09
N TRP A 558 -21.70 11.34 -0.66
CA TRP A 558 -21.76 11.39 -2.11
C TRP A 558 -23.13 11.00 -2.67
N GLU A 559 -23.92 10.19 -1.96
CA GLU A 559 -25.26 9.75 -2.38
C GLU A 559 -26.34 10.82 -2.18
N CYS A 560 -26.02 11.95 -1.53
CA CYS A 560 -26.97 13.03 -1.29
C CYS A 560 -27.07 14.00 -2.47
N LEU A 561 -28.28 14.40 -2.84
CA LEU A 561 -28.50 15.47 -3.83
C LEU A 561 -28.42 16.88 -3.22
N TRP A 562 -28.78 17.04 -1.94
CA TRP A 562 -28.92 18.35 -1.29
C TRP A 562 -27.85 18.67 -0.24
N ASP A 563 -27.57 19.96 -0.09
CA ASP A 563 -26.43 20.50 0.69
C ASP A 563 -26.80 21.11 2.05
N ASN A 564 -28.08 21.04 2.43
CA ASN A 564 -28.58 21.63 3.67
C ASN A 564 -29.67 20.79 4.34
N ASN A 565 -29.86 21.04 5.65
CA ASN A 565 -30.86 20.36 6.47
C ASN A 565 -32.30 20.57 5.99
N SER A 566 -32.56 21.54 5.10
CA SER A 566 -33.88 21.80 4.53
C SER A 566 -34.13 21.09 3.19
N HIS A 567 -33.09 20.43 2.64
CA HIS A 567 -33.06 19.76 1.34
C HIS A 567 -33.63 20.59 0.18
N ASN A 568 -33.25 21.87 0.10
CA ASN A 568 -33.73 22.77 -0.95
C ASN A 568 -32.61 23.39 -1.80
N ILE A 569 -31.35 23.08 -1.51
CA ILE A 569 -30.18 23.53 -2.29
C ILE A 569 -29.45 22.30 -2.83
N CYS A 570 -29.28 22.22 -4.17
CA CYS A 570 -28.50 21.17 -4.82
C CYS A 570 -27.01 21.28 -4.46
N ASN A 571 -26.35 20.14 -4.36
CA ASN A 571 -24.92 20.08 -4.06
C ASN A 571 -24.03 20.80 -5.10
N ALA A 572 -24.46 21.01 -6.35
CA ALA A 572 -23.60 21.35 -7.51
C ALA A 572 -22.53 22.47 -7.36
N ASP A 573 -22.72 23.47 -6.50
CA ASP A 573 -21.90 24.71 -6.55
C ASP A 573 -21.03 24.99 -5.30
N ARG A 574 -20.84 24.00 -4.42
CA ARG A 574 -19.88 24.14 -3.32
C ARG A 574 -18.57 23.40 -3.59
N PRO A 575 -17.41 23.91 -3.12
CA PRO A 575 -16.13 23.18 -3.11
C PRO A 575 -16.18 21.82 -2.37
N THR A 576 -17.31 21.49 -1.75
CA THR A 576 -17.57 20.26 -1.00
C THR A 576 -18.62 19.36 -1.67
N SER A 577 -18.96 19.61 -2.95
CA SER A 577 -20.01 18.87 -3.65
C SER A 577 -19.52 17.57 -4.30
N TYR A 578 -20.33 16.52 -4.16
CA TYR A 578 -20.07 15.21 -4.76
C TYR A 578 -20.85 14.98 -6.06
N ALA A 579 -21.19 16.04 -6.80
CA ALA A 579 -21.99 15.94 -8.02
C ALA A 579 -21.31 15.11 -9.11
N PHE A 580 -20.01 15.31 -9.31
CA PHE A 580 -19.22 14.48 -10.22
C PHE A 580 -19.13 13.04 -9.73
N THR A 581 -18.89 12.84 -8.43
CA THR A 581 -18.81 11.51 -7.80
C THR A 581 -20.10 10.70 -7.99
N ARG A 582 -21.28 11.34 -7.91
CA ARG A 582 -22.58 10.70 -8.17
C ARG A 582 -22.72 10.14 -9.58
N ARG A 583 -22.10 10.77 -10.57
CA ARG A 583 -22.10 10.32 -11.95
C ARG A 583 -20.97 9.34 -12.22
N TYR A 584 -19.84 9.52 -11.56
CA TYR A 584 -18.62 8.72 -11.70
C TYR A 584 -18.80 7.29 -11.17
N ALA A 585 -19.24 7.14 -9.92
CA ALA A 585 -19.27 5.84 -9.25
C ALA A 585 -20.16 4.79 -9.95
N PRO A 586 -21.38 5.10 -10.41
CA PRO A 586 -22.21 4.16 -11.16
C PRO A 586 -21.65 3.78 -12.53
N ARG A 587 -20.85 4.66 -13.16
CA ARG A 587 -20.18 4.34 -14.44
C ARG A 587 -19.07 3.33 -14.24
N VAL A 588 -18.25 3.53 -13.21
CA VAL A 588 -17.19 2.58 -12.86
C VAL A 588 -17.79 1.25 -12.41
N GLU A 589 -18.89 1.25 -11.64
CA GLU A 589 -19.64 0.04 -11.29
C GLU A 589 -20.15 -0.69 -12.53
N TYR A 590 -20.72 0.04 -13.51
CA TYR A 590 -21.14 -0.54 -14.78
C TYR A 590 -19.95 -1.15 -15.55
N CYS A 591 -18.85 -0.42 -15.67
CA CYS A 591 -17.64 -0.89 -16.35
C CYS A 591 -17.07 -2.15 -15.64
N TYR A 592 -17.07 -2.16 -14.31
CA TYR A 592 -16.67 -3.31 -13.50
C TYR A 592 -17.58 -4.51 -13.73
N ALA A 593 -18.89 -4.33 -13.86
CA ALA A 593 -19.80 -5.45 -14.09
C ALA A 593 -19.71 -6.04 -15.51
N ASN A 594 -19.30 -5.25 -16.52
CA ASN A 594 -19.54 -5.60 -17.93
C ASN A 594 -18.30 -5.70 -18.84
N ILE A 595 -17.12 -5.22 -18.45
CA ILE A 595 -15.99 -5.11 -19.39
C ILE A 595 -14.96 -6.24 -19.27
N PHE A 596 -14.77 -6.84 -18.09
CA PHE A 596 -13.67 -7.78 -17.85
C PHE A 596 -14.09 -8.98 -17.02
#